data_AF-A0A8S4RMZ5-F1
#
_entry.id   AF-A0A8S4RMZ5-F1
#
_cell.length_a   1.000
_cell.length_b   1.000
_cell.length_c   1.000
_cell.angle_alpha   90.00
_cell.angle_beta   90.00
_cell.angle_gamma   90.00
#
_symmetry.space_group_name_H-M   'P 1'
#
loop_
_entity.id
_entity.type
_entity.pdbx_description
1 polymer ?
#
loop_
_entity_poly.entity_id
_entity_poly.type
_entity_poly.pdbx_seq_one_letter_code
_entity_poly.pdbx_strand_id
1 'polypeptide(L)'
;MLKYHRRSHRHKSPVQCLRWRSSGETEAASTTAVESTLERLRGTRSALEELWSDRERRLELTLQLRHFERDALEVSSRLELWGDELQRTEPPRDPQQAEQALAAHNESVARMQHATFQVVQQGQELAAAIAEASDVMASSADSSEGAPTDAQARVQLLLEFLHDRQLDLEELAEERRARFEQCVQLGQFQKDAAQVVSWIRNGEAMLSASFSIPGTLPEAEQLKREHDQFQVAVEKTHASAVQVKYRADALRAANHYDPHTIREISEEVTERWQRLVTCAEERHKLVTASLNFYKTAEQVCSVLDSLEREYRRDEDWCGSTTALVNAASASVSVASSTSNIYASSSADSDEHTQNLDKASQVRASNTV
;
A
#
# COMPACT_ATOMS: atom_id res chain seq x y z
N MET A 1 37.28 -87.33 65.63
CA MET A 1 38.49 -88.16 65.85
C MET A 1 39.67 -87.23 66.08
N LEU A 2 40.41 -87.43 67.18
CA LEU A 2 41.79 -86.97 67.49
C LEU A 2 42.02 -85.44 67.45
N LYS A 3 41.83 -84.63 68.51
CA LYS A 3 42.55 -84.52 69.82
C LYS A 3 44.07 -84.65 69.74
N TYR A 4 44.77 -83.64 70.28
CA TYR A 4 46.03 -83.60 71.09
C TYR A 4 46.70 -82.22 70.86
N HIS A 5 47.20 -81.43 71.80
CA HIS A 5 47.24 -81.45 73.26
C HIS A 5 47.55 -80.02 73.76
N ARG A 6 47.00 -79.66 74.92
CA ARG A 6 47.20 -78.39 75.64
C ARG A 6 48.56 -78.42 76.35
N ARG A 7 49.32 -77.32 76.40
CA ARG A 7 50.04 -76.92 77.64
C ARG A 7 50.46 -75.46 77.66
N SER A 8 50.02 -74.80 78.72
CA SER A 8 50.43 -73.49 79.21
C SER A 8 51.71 -73.63 80.03
N HIS A 9 52.63 -72.67 79.99
CA HIS A 9 53.39 -72.25 81.17
C HIS A 9 53.92 -70.82 81.02
N ARG A 10 53.82 -70.10 82.14
CA ARG A 10 54.12 -68.68 82.35
C ARG A 10 55.60 -68.40 82.62
N HIS A 11 55.94 -67.10 82.55
CA HIS A 11 56.94 -66.33 83.33
C HIS A 11 58.42 -66.40 82.93
N LYS A 12 58.99 -65.29 82.43
CA LYS A 12 59.74 -64.26 83.19
C LYS A 12 60.30 -63.18 82.22
N SER A 13 60.37 -61.96 82.72
CA SER A 13 60.82 -60.70 82.10
C SER A 13 62.36 -60.59 82.04
N PRO A 14 62.99 -59.40 81.96
CA PRO A 14 62.84 -58.22 81.10
C PRO A 14 64.18 -57.88 80.39
N VAL A 15 64.18 -56.82 79.58
CA VAL A 15 65.37 -56.09 79.08
C VAL A 15 66.17 -56.83 78.01
N GLN A 16 65.98 -56.42 76.76
CA GLN A 16 67.09 -55.89 75.98
C GLN A 16 66.58 -55.02 74.82
N CYS A 17 66.96 -53.76 74.93
CA CYS A 17 66.88 -52.73 73.92
C CYS A 17 67.70 -53.18 72.69
N LEU A 18 67.04 -53.71 71.67
CA LEU A 18 67.58 -53.79 70.32
C LEU A 18 66.62 -53.08 69.38
N ARG A 19 66.71 -51.76 69.45
CA ARG A 19 66.66 -50.82 68.32
C ARG A 19 66.40 -51.48 66.96
N TRP A 20 65.12 -51.65 66.59
CA TRP A 20 64.68 -51.67 65.19
C TRP A 20 64.75 -50.23 64.65
N ARG A 21 65.96 -49.70 64.53
CA ARG A 21 66.22 -48.40 63.89
C ARG A 21 67.30 -48.60 62.85
N SER A 22 66.91 -49.17 61.70
CA SER A 22 67.60 -49.06 60.40
C SER A 22 66.79 -49.77 59.30
N SER A 23 65.54 -49.38 59.07
CA SER A 23 64.77 -49.71 57.85
C SER A 23 63.66 -48.69 57.56
N GLY A 24 63.24 -47.89 58.54
CA GLY A 24 62.24 -46.84 58.35
C GLY A 24 62.69 -45.62 57.53
N GLU A 25 63.99 -45.35 57.40
CA GLU A 25 64.49 -44.23 56.57
C GLU A 25 64.48 -44.58 55.07
N THR A 26 64.76 -45.84 54.71
CA THR A 26 64.66 -46.33 53.33
C THR A 26 63.23 -46.58 52.89
N GLU A 27 62.35 -47.05 53.78
CA GLU A 27 60.91 -47.18 53.50
C GLU A 27 60.22 -45.81 53.41
N ALA A 28 60.54 -44.84 54.27
CA ALA A 28 60.00 -43.48 54.18
C ALA A 28 60.50 -42.71 52.95
N ALA A 29 61.77 -42.90 52.55
CA ALA A 29 62.29 -42.38 51.30
C ALA A 29 61.61 -43.03 50.08
N SER A 30 61.24 -44.31 50.17
CA SER A 30 60.51 -45.02 49.14
C SER A 30 59.05 -44.58 49.03
N THR A 31 58.35 -44.34 50.15
CA THR A 31 56.96 -43.88 50.14
C THR A 31 56.84 -42.44 49.67
N THR A 32 57.76 -41.55 50.07
CA THR A 32 57.80 -40.16 49.58
C THR A 32 58.16 -40.06 48.09
N ALA A 33 58.99 -40.98 47.57
CA ALA A 33 59.22 -41.10 46.13
C ALA A 33 57.96 -41.57 45.38
N VAL A 34 57.16 -42.47 45.94
CA VAL A 34 55.86 -42.88 45.37
C VAL A 34 54.85 -41.73 45.42
N GLU A 35 54.78 -40.97 46.52
CA GLU A 35 53.88 -39.81 46.65
C GLU A 35 54.24 -38.69 45.67
N SER A 36 55.53 -38.36 45.52
CA SER A 36 55.98 -37.35 44.55
C SER A 36 55.75 -37.79 43.10
N THR A 37 55.91 -39.07 42.79
CA THR A 37 55.57 -39.59 41.46
C THR A 37 54.07 -39.60 41.20
N LEU A 38 53.24 -39.91 42.20
CA LEU A 38 51.78 -39.78 42.10
C LEU A 38 51.35 -38.33 41.87
N GLU A 39 51.95 -37.37 42.58
CA GLU A 39 51.63 -35.96 42.40
C GLU A 39 52.04 -35.45 41.02
N ARG A 40 53.21 -35.87 40.52
CA ARG A 40 53.65 -35.60 39.15
C ARG A 40 52.68 -36.21 38.12
N LEU A 41 52.23 -37.46 38.34
CA LEU A 41 51.27 -38.12 37.44
C LEU A 41 49.90 -37.41 37.44
N ARG A 42 49.44 -36.92 38.59
CA ARG A 42 48.23 -36.09 38.70
C ARG A 42 48.39 -34.78 37.93
N GLY A 43 49.53 -34.10 38.08
CA GLY A 43 49.84 -32.89 37.31
C GLY A 43 49.85 -33.14 35.80
N THR A 44 50.50 -34.22 35.34
CA THR A 44 50.49 -34.60 33.92
C THR A 44 49.11 -34.99 33.41
N ARG A 45 48.29 -35.63 34.25
CA ARG A 45 46.91 -35.97 33.90
C ARG A 45 46.06 -34.72 33.71
N SER A 46 46.14 -33.76 34.64
CA SER A 46 45.43 -32.48 34.53
C SER A 46 45.81 -31.73 33.25
N ALA A 47 47.11 -31.64 32.95
CA ALA A 47 47.60 -31.00 31.73
C ALA A 47 47.10 -31.72 30.45
N LEU A 48 47.01 -33.05 30.46
CA LEU A 48 46.44 -33.80 29.34
C LEU A 48 44.93 -33.59 29.18
N GLU A 49 44.19 -33.46 30.28
CA GLU A 49 42.75 -33.16 30.25
C GLU A 49 42.49 -31.76 29.67
N GLU A 50 43.31 -30.77 30.03
CA GLU A 50 43.28 -29.41 29.45
C GLU A 50 43.60 -29.43 27.95
N LEU A 51 44.70 -30.08 27.54
CA LEU A 51 45.07 -30.21 26.13
C LEU A 51 43.99 -30.94 25.30
N TRP A 52 43.34 -31.95 25.88
CA TRP A 52 42.24 -32.66 25.23
C TRP A 52 41.03 -31.75 25.04
N SER A 53 40.61 -31.05 26.09
CA SER A 53 39.51 -30.07 26.04
C SER A 53 39.77 -28.98 24.99
N ASP A 54 40.99 -28.46 24.95
CA ASP A 54 41.43 -27.47 23.97
C ASP A 54 41.39 -28.00 22.53
N ARG A 55 41.80 -29.26 22.35
CA ARG A 55 41.78 -29.94 21.05
C ARG A 55 40.33 -30.16 20.58
N GLU A 56 39.46 -30.59 21.48
CA GLU A 56 38.03 -30.81 21.24
C GLU A 56 37.35 -29.50 20.84
N ARG A 57 37.54 -28.41 21.60
CA ARG A 57 37.02 -27.07 21.25
C ARG A 57 37.54 -26.59 19.89
N ARG A 58 38.83 -26.79 19.57
CA ARG A 58 39.39 -26.44 18.26
C ARG A 58 38.74 -27.22 17.11
N LEU A 59 38.45 -28.50 17.30
CA LEU A 59 37.77 -29.32 16.29
C LEU A 59 36.33 -28.87 16.07
N GLU A 60 35.61 -28.57 17.16
CA GLU A 60 34.24 -28.04 17.13
C GLU A 60 34.18 -26.74 16.30
N LEU A 61 35.03 -25.75 16.62
CA LEU A 61 35.09 -24.48 15.89
C LEU A 61 35.48 -24.66 14.41
N THR A 62 36.40 -25.58 14.12
CA THR A 62 36.79 -25.87 12.73
C THR A 62 35.61 -26.48 11.96
N LEU A 63 34.85 -27.38 12.60
CA LEU A 63 33.67 -27.98 11.99
C LEU A 63 32.57 -26.94 11.77
N GLN A 64 32.32 -26.06 12.74
CA GLN A 64 31.36 -24.96 12.61
C GLN A 64 31.75 -24.00 11.48
N LEU A 65 33.04 -23.68 11.34
CA LEU A 65 33.56 -22.89 10.23
C LEU A 65 33.26 -23.55 8.87
N ARG A 66 33.45 -24.87 8.74
CA ARG A 66 33.12 -25.57 7.49
C ARG A 66 31.63 -25.55 7.17
N HIS A 67 30.76 -25.66 8.17
CA HIS A 67 29.31 -25.51 7.98
C HIS A 67 28.96 -24.11 7.53
N PHE A 68 29.46 -23.08 8.23
CA PHE A 68 29.23 -21.68 7.86
C PHE A 68 29.74 -21.36 6.44
N GLU A 69 30.93 -21.83 6.06
CA GLU A 69 31.46 -21.66 4.70
C GLU A 69 30.53 -22.25 3.64
N ARG A 70 30.02 -23.46 3.87
CA ARG A 70 29.07 -24.11 2.95
C ARG A 70 27.77 -23.33 2.88
N ASP A 71 27.21 -22.95 4.02
CA ASP A 71 25.89 -22.31 4.11
C ASP A 71 25.95 -20.88 3.51
N ALA A 72 27.06 -20.16 3.71
CA ALA A 72 27.33 -18.87 3.08
C ALA A 72 27.42 -18.97 1.56
N LEU A 73 28.12 -19.98 1.02
CA LEU A 73 28.19 -20.21 -0.42
C LEU A 73 26.82 -20.62 -1.00
N GLU A 74 26.06 -21.44 -0.29
CA GLU A 74 24.72 -21.85 -0.73
C GLU A 74 23.75 -20.67 -0.78
N VAL A 75 23.68 -19.87 0.28
CA VAL A 75 22.84 -18.67 0.31
C VAL A 75 23.27 -17.67 -0.75
N SER A 76 24.58 -17.44 -0.90
CA SER A 76 25.10 -16.57 -1.96
C SER A 76 24.63 -17.04 -3.34
N SER A 77 24.78 -18.32 -3.67
CA SER A 77 24.32 -18.88 -4.96
C SER A 77 22.81 -18.69 -5.18
N ARG A 78 22.00 -18.91 -4.14
CA ARG A 78 20.54 -18.69 -4.19
C ARG A 78 20.19 -17.22 -4.43
N LEU A 79 20.91 -16.32 -3.78
CA LEU A 79 20.79 -14.87 -3.96
C LEU A 79 21.13 -14.46 -5.40
N GLU A 80 22.18 -15.02 -6.01
CA GLU A 80 22.52 -14.73 -7.42
C GLU A 80 21.43 -15.19 -8.38
N LEU A 81 20.95 -16.43 -8.20
CA LEU A 81 19.89 -17.01 -9.04
C LEU A 81 18.59 -16.20 -8.92
N TRP A 82 18.26 -15.76 -7.71
CA TRP A 82 17.11 -14.90 -7.48
C TRP A 82 17.32 -13.52 -8.12
N GLY A 83 18.52 -12.94 -8.05
CA GLY A 83 18.86 -11.71 -8.77
C GLY A 83 18.65 -11.83 -10.29
N ASP A 84 19.12 -12.92 -10.90
CA ASP A 84 18.88 -13.21 -12.31
C ASP A 84 17.39 -13.34 -12.66
N GLU A 85 16.62 -14.01 -11.79
CA GLU A 85 15.16 -14.14 -11.93
C GLU A 85 14.47 -12.78 -11.84
N LEU A 86 14.86 -11.95 -10.86
CA LEU A 86 14.37 -10.59 -10.70
C LEU A 86 14.67 -9.72 -11.90
N GLN A 87 15.78 -9.90 -12.61
CA GLN A 87 16.07 -9.16 -13.83
C GLN A 87 15.25 -9.65 -15.03
N ARG A 88 15.07 -10.97 -15.16
CA ARG A 88 14.36 -11.59 -16.31
C ARG A 88 12.84 -11.47 -16.24
N THR A 89 12.27 -11.32 -15.05
CA THR A 89 10.81 -11.27 -14.89
C THR A 89 10.24 -10.08 -15.65
N GLU A 90 9.27 -10.29 -16.54
CA GLU A 90 8.60 -9.18 -17.23
C GLU A 90 7.51 -8.55 -16.35
N PRO A 91 7.26 -7.24 -16.47
CA PRO A 91 6.17 -6.61 -15.75
C PRO A 91 4.81 -7.14 -16.26
N PRO A 92 3.88 -7.51 -15.36
CA PRO A 92 2.56 -8.02 -15.71
C PRO A 92 1.70 -6.94 -16.37
N ARG A 93 0.91 -7.33 -17.38
CA ARG A 93 0.05 -6.42 -18.16
C ARG A 93 -1.35 -6.23 -17.57
N ASP A 94 -1.82 -7.19 -16.77
CA ASP A 94 -3.15 -7.18 -16.16
C ASP A 94 -3.03 -6.78 -14.67
N PRO A 95 -3.88 -5.86 -14.16
CA PRO A 95 -3.91 -5.51 -12.73
C PRO A 95 -4.00 -6.72 -11.78
N GLN A 96 -4.82 -7.74 -12.11
CA GLN A 96 -4.96 -8.89 -11.20
C GLN A 96 -3.68 -9.74 -11.16
N GLN A 97 -3.01 -9.88 -12.30
CA GLN A 97 -1.72 -10.55 -12.37
C GLN A 97 -0.63 -9.72 -11.67
N ALA A 98 -0.71 -8.39 -11.73
CA ALA A 98 0.21 -7.49 -11.04
C ALA A 98 0.10 -7.60 -9.51
N GLU A 99 -1.12 -7.68 -8.97
CA GLU A 99 -1.33 -7.89 -7.53
C GLU A 99 -0.77 -9.23 -7.06
N GLN A 100 -1.01 -10.31 -7.82
CA GLN A 100 -0.49 -11.64 -7.51
C GLN A 100 1.04 -11.68 -7.60
N ALA A 101 1.63 -11.07 -8.64
CA ALA A 101 3.07 -10.98 -8.80
C ALA A 101 3.73 -10.18 -7.66
N LEU A 102 3.13 -9.08 -7.23
CA LEU A 102 3.60 -8.29 -6.08
C LEU A 102 3.57 -9.10 -4.78
N ALA A 103 2.50 -9.85 -4.54
CA ALA A 103 2.39 -10.71 -3.36
C ALA A 103 3.45 -11.82 -3.36
N ALA A 104 3.61 -12.52 -4.48
CA ALA A 104 4.62 -13.58 -4.64
C ALA A 104 6.05 -13.03 -4.50
N HIS A 105 6.32 -11.84 -5.04
CA HIS A 105 7.60 -11.15 -4.88
C HIS A 105 7.90 -10.85 -3.41
N ASN A 106 6.95 -10.24 -2.68
CA ASN A 106 7.12 -9.93 -1.26
C ASN A 106 7.38 -11.19 -0.41
N GLU A 107 6.72 -12.30 -0.74
CA GLU A 107 7.00 -13.59 -0.10
C GLU A 107 8.42 -14.09 -0.42
N SER A 108 8.87 -13.96 -1.67
CA SER A 108 10.23 -14.33 -2.06
C SER A 108 11.29 -13.48 -1.35
N VAL A 109 11.07 -12.16 -1.29
CA VAL A 109 11.94 -11.21 -0.54
C VAL A 109 12.06 -11.67 0.92
N ALA A 110 10.93 -11.92 1.59
CA ALA A 110 10.93 -12.37 2.98
C ALA A 110 11.67 -13.70 3.17
N ARG A 111 11.48 -14.66 2.25
CA ARG A 111 12.20 -15.94 2.28
C ARG A 111 13.71 -15.77 2.11
N MET A 112 14.15 -14.93 1.17
CA MET A 112 15.58 -14.69 0.94
C MET A 112 16.22 -13.93 2.11
N GLN A 113 15.58 -12.86 2.59
CA GLN A 113 16.05 -12.10 3.76
C GLN A 113 16.18 -12.98 4.99
N HIS A 114 15.20 -13.86 5.24
CA HIS A 114 15.27 -14.77 6.38
C HIS A 114 16.42 -15.78 6.27
N ALA A 115 16.63 -16.37 5.08
CA ALA A 115 17.73 -17.31 4.86
C ALA A 115 19.10 -16.63 5.04
N THR A 116 19.27 -15.42 4.50
CA THR A 116 20.50 -14.63 4.66
C THR A 116 20.73 -14.26 6.11
N PHE A 117 19.69 -13.80 6.82
CA PHE A 117 19.78 -13.45 8.24
C PHE A 117 20.26 -14.62 9.09
N GLN A 118 19.73 -15.83 8.88
CA GLN A 118 20.16 -17.02 9.63
C GLN A 118 21.66 -17.30 9.48
N VAL A 119 22.17 -17.27 8.24
CA VAL A 119 23.59 -17.54 7.97
C VAL A 119 24.49 -16.43 8.49
N VAL A 120 24.08 -15.17 8.35
CA VAL A 120 24.82 -14.02 8.91
C VAL A 120 24.89 -14.11 10.44
N GLN A 121 23.78 -14.42 11.10
CA GLN A 121 23.74 -14.61 12.55
C GLN A 121 24.68 -15.74 12.99
N GLN A 122 24.64 -16.90 12.31
CA GLN A 122 25.54 -18.02 12.57
C GLN A 122 27.02 -17.61 12.41
N GLY A 123 27.35 -16.83 11.38
CA GLY A 123 28.70 -16.32 11.16
C GLY A 123 29.16 -15.36 12.26
N GLN A 124 28.28 -14.47 12.73
CA GLN A 124 28.57 -13.56 13.84
C GLN A 124 28.82 -14.30 15.16
N GLU A 125 27.99 -15.29 15.47
CA GLU A 125 28.15 -16.15 16.65
C GLU A 125 29.47 -16.94 16.59
N LEU A 126 29.81 -17.49 15.41
CA LEU A 126 31.07 -18.19 15.18
C LEU A 126 32.28 -17.24 15.33
N ALA A 127 32.21 -16.03 14.78
CA ALA A 127 33.28 -15.04 14.91
C ALA A 127 33.55 -14.69 16.39
N ALA A 128 32.48 -14.53 17.18
CA ALA A 128 32.59 -14.28 18.62
C ALA A 128 33.21 -15.47 19.37
N ALA A 129 32.80 -16.70 19.04
CA ALA A 129 33.34 -17.91 19.65
C ALA A 129 34.84 -18.14 19.32
N ILE A 130 35.26 -17.82 18.09
CA ILE A 130 36.67 -17.85 17.69
C ILE A 130 37.48 -16.79 18.45
N ALA A 131 36.96 -15.57 18.57
CA ALA A 131 37.62 -14.49 19.31
C ALA A 131 37.81 -14.85 20.79
N GLU A 132 36.77 -15.38 21.45
CA GLU A 132 36.83 -15.85 22.83
C GLU A 132 37.85 -16.99 23.00
N ALA A 133 37.88 -17.95 22.06
CA ALA A 133 38.86 -19.04 22.11
C ALA A 133 40.31 -18.54 21.94
N SER A 134 40.52 -17.51 21.11
CA SER A 134 41.84 -16.89 20.91
C SER A 134 42.34 -16.18 22.17
N ASP A 135 41.47 -15.47 22.89
CA ASP A 135 41.84 -14.78 24.14
C ASP A 135 42.24 -15.77 25.24
N VAL A 136 41.53 -16.90 25.36
CA VAL A 136 41.87 -17.96 26.31
C VAL A 136 43.20 -18.63 25.96
N MET A 137 43.45 -18.92 24.67
CA MET A 137 44.69 -19.58 24.23
C MET A 137 45.92 -18.66 24.18
N ALA A 138 45.74 -17.34 24.06
CA ALA A 138 46.84 -16.38 24.19
C ALA A 138 47.42 -16.33 25.61
N SER A 139 46.67 -16.78 26.63
CA SER A 139 47.13 -16.86 28.01
C SER A 139 48.02 -18.10 28.31
N SER A 140 47.97 -19.12 27.45
CA SER A 140 48.87 -20.27 27.46
C SER A 140 50.07 -20.02 26.54
N ALA A 141 51.20 -19.61 27.10
CA ALA A 141 52.36 -19.03 26.41
C ALA A 141 53.16 -19.97 25.45
N ASP A 142 52.57 -21.05 24.95
CA ASP A 142 53.27 -22.00 24.08
C ASP A 142 52.33 -22.59 23.02
N SER A 143 51.96 -21.77 22.02
CA SER A 143 51.25 -22.21 20.82
C SER A 143 51.50 -21.24 19.66
N SER A 144 52.69 -21.33 19.07
CA SER A 144 52.98 -20.78 17.75
C SER A 144 52.38 -21.68 16.67
N GLU A 145 51.06 -21.59 16.44
CA GLU A 145 50.46 -22.04 15.18
C GLU A 145 49.42 -20.99 14.75
N GLY A 146 49.74 -20.22 13.71
CA GLY A 146 49.00 -19.07 13.22
C GLY A 146 47.62 -19.35 12.58
N ALA A 147 46.88 -20.34 13.08
CA ALA A 147 45.58 -20.73 12.56
C ALA A 147 44.35 -19.91 13.06
N PRO A 148 44.28 -19.39 14.30
CA PRO A 148 43.04 -18.75 14.78
C PRO A 148 42.77 -17.38 14.13
N THR A 149 43.81 -16.61 13.82
CA THR A 149 43.68 -15.30 13.15
C THR A 149 43.21 -15.43 11.70
N ASP A 150 43.60 -16.50 11.00
CA ASP A 150 43.18 -16.78 9.63
C ASP A 150 41.70 -17.20 9.56
N ALA A 151 41.23 -18.03 10.50
CA ALA A 151 39.83 -18.41 10.61
C ALA A 151 38.91 -17.20 10.88
N GLN A 152 39.31 -16.32 11.80
CA GLN A 152 38.54 -15.11 12.10
C GLN A 152 38.46 -14.15 10.91
N ALA A 153 39.58 -13.90 10.23
CA ALA A 153 39.60 -13.08 9.02
C ALA A 153 38.71 -13.68 7.92
N ARG A 154 38.70 -15.01 7.78
CA ARG A 154 37.86 -15.70 6.79
C ARG A 154 36.37 -15.58 7.08
N VAL A 155 35.95 -15.68 8.34
CA VAL A 155 34.55 -15.45 8.73
C VAL A 155 34.15 -14.01 8.44
N GLN A 156 35.00 -13.04 8.77
CA GLN A 156 34.75 -11.62 8.49
C GLN A 156 34.60 -11.35 6.98
N LEU A 157 35.48 -11.91 6.15
CA LEU A 157 35.41 -11.75 4.69
C LEU A 157 34.10 -12.31 4.14
N LEU A 158 33.65 -13.48 4.60
CA LEU A 158 32.38 -14.06 4.16
C LEU A 158 31.17 -13.24 4.63
N LEU A 159 31.21 -12.69 5.84
CA LEU A 159 30.16 -11.81 6.35
C LEU A 159 30.07 -10.51 5.53
N GLU A 160 31.21 -9.89 5.21
CA GLU A 160 31.28 -8.70 4.35
C GLU A 160 30.76 -9.01 2.94
N PHE A 161 31.19 -10.14 2.34
CA PHE A 161 30.71 -10.58 1.04
C PHE A 161 29.18 -10.82 1.01
N LEU A 162 28.62 -11.46 2.05
CA LEU A 162 27.17 -11.66 2.15
C LEU A 162 26.44 -10.33 2.33
N HIS A 163 27.02 -9.38 3.07
CA HIS A 163 26.45 -8.06 3.29
C HIS A 163 26.36 -7.26 1.99
N ASP A 164 27.46 -7.18 1.23
CA ASP A 164 27.48 -6.48 -0.06
C ASP A 164 26.45 -7.10 -1.03
N ARG A 165 26.42 -8.44 -1.10
CA ARG A 165 25.48 -9.16 -1.95
C ARG A 165 24.02 -8.94 -1.56
N GLN A 166 23.76 -8.79 -0.26
CA GLN A 166 22.43 -8.49 0.26
C GLN A 166 22.00 -7.08 -0.14
N LEU A 167 22.86 -6.07 -0.02
CA LEU A 167 22.55 -4.68 -0.37
C LEU A 167 22.20 -4.55 -1.87
N ASP A 168 23.00 -5.14 -2.75
CA ASP A 168 22.75 -5.14 -4.20
C ASP A 168 21.38 -5.72 -4.55
N LEU A 169 20.98 -6.80 -3.86
CA LEU A 169 19.72 -7.47 -4.11
C LEU A 169 18.53 -6.79 -3.45
N GLU A 170 18.72 -6.10 -2.33
CA GLU A 170 17.69 -5.26 -1.72
C GLU A 170 17.30 -4.10 -2.65
N GLU A 171 18.29 -3.44 -3.26
CA GLU A 171 18.04 -2.39 -4.26
C GLU A 171 17.25 -2.95 -5.46
N LEU A 172 17.73 -4.04 -6.06
CA LEU A 172 17.05 -4.68 -7.19
C LEU A 172 15.63 -5.15 -6.84
N ALA A 173 15.44 -5.70 -5.64
CA ALA A 173 14.14 -6.17 -5.18
C ALA A 173 13.17 -5.02 -4.94
N GLU A 174 13.63 -3.88 -4.41
CA GLU A 174 12.80 -2.69 -4.22
C GLU A 174 12.46 -2.02 -5.56
N GLU A 175 13.40 -1.92 -6.50
CA GLU A 175 13.11 -1.46 -7.87
C GLU A 175 12.04 -2.32 -8.54
N ARG A 176 12.17 -3.65 -8.41
CA ARG A 176 11.21 -4.60 -8.96
C ARG A 176 9.84 -4.49 -8.28
N ARG A 177 9.82 -4.32 -6.96
CA ARG A 177 8.60 -4.12 -6.18
C ARG A 177 7.88 -2.84 -6.61
N ALA A 178 8.60 -1.72 -6.70
CA ALA A 178 8.06 -0.44 -7.16
C ALA A 178 7.47 -0.59 -8.58
N ARG A 179 8.13 -1.36 -9.46
CA ARG A 179 7.60 -1.66 -10.80
C ARG A 179 6.27 -2.42 -10.77
N PHE A 180 6.13 -3.42 -9.90
CA PHE A 180 4.85 -4.13 -9.74
C PHE A 180 3.76 -3.25 -9.15
N GLU A 181 4.07 -2.44 -8.13
CA GLU A 181 3.13 -1.48 -7.54
C GLU A 181 2.62 -0.48 -8.59
N GLN A 182 3.50 0.03 -9.44
CA GLN A 182 3.10 0.88 -10.56
C GLN A 182 2.21 0.14 -11.58
N CYS A 183 2.46 -1.15 -11.87
CA CYS A 183 1.57 -1.93 -12.74
C CYS A 183 0.16 -2.08 -12.14
N VAL A 184 0.05 -2.30 -10.82
CA VAL A 184 -1.24 -2.32 -10.11
C VAL A 184 -1.94 -0.97 -10.21
N GLN A 185 -1.20 0.13 -9.96
CA GLN A 185 -1.74 1.49 -10.05
C GLN A 185 -2.28 1.82 -11.45
N LEU A 186 -1.54 1.46 -12.51
CA LEU A 186 -1.96 1.66 -13.89
C LEU A 186 -3.22 0.86 -14.21
N GLY A 187 -3.28 -0.41 -13.81
CA GLY A 187 -4.46 -1.24 -14.06
C GLY A 187 -5.70 -0.74 -13.31
N GLN A 188 -5.55 -0.21 -12.08
CA GLN A 188 -6.66 0.45 -11.39
C GLN A 188 -7.08 1.76 -12.08
N PHE A 189 -6.11 2.56 -12.52
CA PHE A 189 -6.39 3.79 -13.26
C PHE A 189 -7.15 3.51 -14.57
N GLN A 190 -6.79 2.45 -15.29
CA GLN A 190 -7.50 1.99 -16.49
C GLN A 190 -8.95 1.57 -16.17
N LYS A 191 -9.19 0.86 -15.06
CA LYS A 191 -10.54 0.49 -14.61
C LYS A 191 -11.39 1.74 -14.31
N ASP A 192 -10.84 2.69 -13.57
CA ASP A 192 -11.52 3.94 -13.23
C ASP A 192 -11.87 4.73 -14.50
N ALA A 193 -10.90 4.88 -15.42
CA ALA A 193 -11.11 5.56 -16.69
C ALA A 193 -12.17 4.86 -17.55
N ALA A 194 -12.13 3.53 -17.66
CA ALA A 194 -13.12 2.76 -18.41
C ALA A 194 -14.53 2.93 -17.85
N GLN A 195 -14.68 3.01 -16.52
CA GLN A 195 -15.96 3.30 -15.88
C GLN A 195 -16.49 4.68 -16.25
N VAL A 196 -15.63 5.71 -16.20
CA VAL A 196 -16.00 7.07 -16.61
C VAL A 196 -16.38 7.12 -18.10
N VAL A 197 -15.61 6.47 -18.98
CA VAL A 197 -15.95 6.37 -20.41
C VAL A 197 -17.31 5.70 -20.60
N SER A 198 -17.63 4.66 -19.83
CA SER A 198 -18.95 4.01 -19.91
C SER A 198 -20.08 4.95 -19.51
N TRP A 199 -19.89 5.80 -18.49
CA TRP A 199 -20.89 6.80 -18.11
C TRP A 199 -21.04 7.89 -19.16
N ILE A 200 -19.93 8.34 -19.76
CA ILE A 200 -19.96 9.28 -20.89
C ILE A 200 -20.77 8.70 -22.06
N ARG A 201 -20.48 7.46 -22.47
CA ARG A 201 -21.21 6.78 -23.55
C ARG A 201 -22.70 6.63 -23.25
N ASN A 202 -23.06 6.39 -21.99
CA ASN A 202 -24.46 6.37 -21.58
C ASN A 202 -25.09 7.76 -21.76
N GLY A 203 -24.42 8.82 -21.32
CA GLY A 203 -24.88 10.19 -21.53
C GLY A 203 -25.06 10.55 -23.01
N GLU A 204 -24.11 10.17 -23.87
CA GLU A 204 -24.21 10.34 -25.33
C GLU A 204 -25.43 9.60 -25.91
N ALA A 205 -25.70 8.38 -25.44
CA ALA A 205 -26.86 7.59 -25.85
C ALA A 205 -28.18 8.24 -25.40
N MET A 206 -28.25 8.77 -24.17
CA MET A 206 -29.41 9.50 -23.67
C MET A 206 -29.69 10.76 -24.51
N LEU A 207 -28.67 11.53 -24.86
CA LEU A 207 -28.80 12.71 -25.71
C LEU A 207 -29.33 12.34 -27.10
N SER A 208 -28.79 11.26 -27.67
CA SER A 208 -29.19 10.76 -29.00
C SER A 208 -30.65 10.27 -29.02
N ALA A 209 -31.07 9.57 -27.97
CA ALA A 209 -32.43 9.02 -27.87
C ALA A 209 -33.50 10.07 -27.55
N SER A 210 -33.13 11.17 -26.90
CA SER A 210 -34.06 12.23 -26.47
C SER A 210 -34.10 13.43 -27.41
N PHE A 211 -33.52 13.32 -28.60
CA PHE A 211 -33.52 14.42 -29.59
C PHE A 211 -34.88 14.54 -30.28
N SER A 212 -35.70 15.49 -29.81
CA SER A 212 -37.01 15.79 -30.38
C SER A 212 -37.32 17.28 -30.31
N ILE A 213 -38.03 17.79 -31.32
CA ILE A 213 -38.55 19.17 -31.34
C ILE A 213 -39.96 19.14 -30.73
N PRO A 214 -40.24 19.88 -29.64
CA PRO A 214 -41.57 19.89 -29.04
C PRO A 214 -42.58 20.57 -29.96
N GLY A 215 -43.80 20.03 -30.01
CA GLY A 215 -44.96 20.56 -30.75
C GLY A 215 -45.94 21.36 -29.90
N THR A 216 -45.85 21.27 -28.56
CA THR A 216 -46.77 21.92 -27.62
C THR A 216 -46.04 22.41 -26.36
N LEU A 217 -46.68 23.30 -25.57
CA LEU A 217 -46.12 23.74 -24.29
C LEU A 217 -45.85 22.57 -23.32
N PRO A 218 -46.79 21.62 -23.10
CA PRO A 218 -46.55 20.50 -22.19
C PRO A 218 -45.37 19.61 -22.62
N GLU A 219 -45.17 19.41 -23.93
CA GLU A 219 -44.02 18.69 -24.46
C GLU A 219 -42.71 19.44 -24.21
N ALA A 220 -42.69 20.77 -24.40
CA ALA A 220 -41.52 21.59 -24.11
C ALA A 220 -41.16 21.59 -22.60
N GLU A 221 -42.17 21.66 -21.73
CA GLU A 221 -42.00 21.51 -20.27
C GLU A 221 -41.46 20.13 -19.87
N GLN A 222 -41.93 19.07 -20.55
CA GLN A 222 -41.42 17.73 -20.35
C GLN A 222 -39.94 17.62 -20.76
N LEU A 223 -39.57 18.10 -21.95
CA LEU A 223 -38.17 18.08 -22.40
C LEU A 223 -37.25 18.87 -21.47
N LYS A 224 -37.75 19.97 -20.88
CA LYS A 224 -37.02 20.74 -19.85
C LYS A 224 -36.77 19.91 -18.60
N ARG A 225 -37.81 19.26 -18.05
CA ARG A 225 -37.68 18.37 -16.89
C ARG A 225 -36.73 17.20 -17.15
N GLU A 226 -36.81 16.58 -18.32
CA GLU A 226 -35.91 15.48 -18.72
C GLU A 226 -34.45 15.95 -18.82
N HIS A 227 -34.22 17.15 -19.37
CA HIS A 227 -32.89 17.74 -19.41
C HIS A 227 -32.34 18.04 -18.02
N ASP A 228 -33.16 18.58 -17.11
CA ASP A 228 -32.73 18.88 -15.74
C ASP A 228 -32.36 17.59 -14.99
N GLN A 229 -33.09 16.50 -15.22
CA GLN A 229 -32.73 15.18 -14.67
C GLN A 229 -31.44 14.62 -15.28
N PHE A 230 -31.24 14.78 -16.58
CA PHE A 230 -30.00 14.41 -17.27
C PHE A 230 -28.80 15.18 -16.71
N GLN A 231 -28.97 16.46 -16.38
CA GLN A 231 -27.90 17.30 -15.84
C GLN A 231 -27.34 16.77 -14.51
N VAL A 232 -28.18 16.19 -13.64
CA VAL A 232 -27.71 15.53 -12.40
C VAL A 232 -26.74 14.39 -12.70
N ALA A 233 -26.97 13.61 -13.76
CA ALA A 233 -26.08 12.53 -14.17
C ALA A 233 -24.76 13.07 -14.77
N VAL A 234 -24.83 14.18 -15.52
CA VAL A 234 -23.66 14.89 -16.06
C VAL A 234 -22.79 15.40 -14.91
N GLU A 235 -23.34 16.06 -13.91
CA GLU A 235 -22.61 16.58 -12.74
C GLU A 235 -21.86 15.47 -11.97
N LYS A 236 -22.50 14.31 -11.78
CA LYS A 236 -21.83 13.16 -11.16
C LYS A 236 -20.66 12.65 -12.01
N THR A 237 -20.86 12.54 -13.32
CA THR A 237 -19.82 12.10 -14.27
C THR A 237 -18.66 13.11 -14.34
N HIS A 238 -18.96 14.40 -14.19
CA HIS A 238 -17.96 15.47 -14.16
C HIS A 238 -16.95 15.28 -13.03
N ALA A 239 -17.43 15.05 -11.80
CA ALA A 239 -16.57 14.84 -10.64
C ALA A 239 -15.61 13.66 -10.86
N SER A 240 -16.11 12.56 -11.43
CA SER A 240 -15.29 11.39 -11.75
C SER A 240 -14.29 11.65 -12.88
N ALA A 241 -14.67 12.39 -13.93
CA ALA A 241 -13.74 12.77 -15.00
C ALA A 241 -12.58 13.65 -14.48
N VAL A 242 -12.88 14.59 -13.57
CA VAL A 242 -11.86 15.42 -12.90
C VAL A 242 -10.94 14.55 -12.03
N GLN A 243 -11.49 13.58 -11.31
CA GLN A 243 -10.70 12.65 -10.49
C GLN A 243 -9.73 11.81 -11.34
N VAL A 244 -10.19 11.31 -12.50
CA VAL A 244 -9.32 10.59 -13.46
C VAL A 244 -8.16 11.49 -13.90
N LYS A 245 -8.44 12.74 -14.28
CA LYS A 245 -7.39 13.68 -14.68
C LYS A 245 -6.38 13.93 -13.54
N TYR A 246 -6.87 14.22 -12.33
CA TYR A 246 -6.02 14.44 -11.16
C TYR A 246 -5.13 13.22 -10.85
N ARG A 247 -5.70 12.01 -10.91
CA ARG A 247 -4.96 10.77 -10.70
C ARG A 247 -3.89 10.56 -11.78
N ALA A 248 -4.19 10.88 -13.04
CA ALA A 248 -3.21 10.81 -14.13
C ALA A 248 -2.01 11.75 -13.87
N ASP A 249 -2.28 12.99 -13.46
CA ASP A 249 -1.25 13.98 -13.16
C ASP A 249 -0.40 13.55 -11.94
N ALA A 250 -1.03 13.00 -10.90
CA ALA A 250 -0.33 12.46 -9.74
C ALA A 250 0.59 11.28 -10.09
N LEU A 251 0.13 10.33 -10.90
CA LEU A 251 0.95 9.20 -11.35
C LEU A 251 2.15 9.69 -12.19
N ARG A 252 1.93 10.67 -13.07
CA ARG A 252 3.01 11.25 -13.87
C ARG A 252 4.02 12.02 -13.02
N ALA A 253 3.56 12.79 -12.03
CA ALA A 253 4.43 13.50 -11.09
C ALA A 253 5.27 12.54 -10.23
N ALA A 254 4.77 11.32 -9.98
CA ALA A 254 5.48 10.26 -9.28
C ALA A 254 6.47 9.48 -10.16
N ASN A 255 6.79 9.94 -11.39
CA ASN A 255 7.68 9.26 -12.34
C ASN A 255 7.27 7.81 -12.63
N HIS A 256 5.97 7.58 -12.86
CA HIS A 256 5.45 6.28 -13.25
C HIS A 256 6.17 5.73 -14.50
N TYR A 257 6.41 4.42 -14.56
CA TYR A 257 7.21 3.82 -15.65
C TYR A 257 6.65 3.99 -17.06
N ASP A 258 5.33 4.11 -17.18
CA ASP A 258 4.63 4.33 -18.44
C ASP A 258 3.78 5.61 -18.36
N PRO A 259 4.42 6.79 -18.42
CA PRO A 259 3.72 8.06 -18.37
C PRO A 259 2.97 8.35 -19.67
N HIS A 260 3.31 7.66 -20.76
CA HIS A 260 2.71 7.83 -22.07
C HIS A 260 1.28 7.28 -22.07
N THR A 261 1.10 6.01 -21.70
CA THR A 261 -0.22 5.38 -21.62
C THR A 261 -1.14 6.12 -20.65
N ILE A 262 -0.61 6.58 -19.51
CA ILE A 262 -1.38 7.39 -18.55
C ILE A 262 -1.91 8.67 -19.19
N ARG A 263 -1.05 9.38 -19.93
CA ARG A 263 -1.41 10.61 -20.64
C ARG A 263 -2.47 10.34 -21.70
N GLU A 264 -2.30 9.32 -22.52
CA GLU A 264 -3.26 8.96 -23.59
C GLU A 264 -4.65 8.68 -23.02
N ILE A 265 -4.76 7.87 -21.96
CA ILE A 265 -6.05 7.58 -21.32
C ILE A 265 -6.69 8.85 -20.74
N SER A 266 -5.89 9.70 -20.09
CA SER A 266 -6.39 10.96 -19.50
C SER A 266 -6.89 11.94 -20.55
N GLU A 267 -6.14 12.12 -21.64
CA GLU A 267 -6.51 12.93 -22.80
C GLU A 267 -7.79 12.39 -23.44
N GLU A 268 -7.87 11.07 -23.61
CA GLU A 268 -9.04 10.38 -24.18
C GLU A 268 -10.33 10.63 -23.40
N VAL A 269 -10.28 10.49 -22.06
CA VAL A 269 -11.41 10.75 -21.17
C VAL A 269 -11.79 12.23 -21.20
N THR A 270 -10.79 13.12 -21.16
CA THR A 270 -10.99 14.57 -21.18
C THR A 270 -11.68 15.01 -22.47
N GLU A 271 -11.22 14.54 -23.62
CA GLU A 271 -11.78 14.90 -24.92
C GLU A 271 -13.24 14.42 -25.06
N ARG A 272 -13.52 13.16 -24.70
CA ARG A 272 -14.90 12.64 -24.69
C ARG A 272 -15.80 13.40 -23.75
N TRP A 273 -15.31 13.73 -22.56
CA TRP A 273 -16.05 14.50 -21.58
C TRP A 273 -16.39 15.90 -22.10
N GLN A 274 -15.43 16.61 -22.70
CA GLN A 274 -15.65 17.93 -23.29
C GLN A 274 -16.70 17.88 -24.41
N ARG A 275 -16.67 16.84 -25.25
CA ARG A 275 -17.67 16.62 -26.31
C ARG A 275 -19.07 16.46 -25.71
N LEU A 276 -19.24 15.58 -24.71
CA LEU A 276 -20.53 15.38 -24.05
C LEU A 276 -21.07 16.66 -23.41
N VAL A 277 -20.23 17.43 -22.70
CA VAL A 277 -20.62 18.69 -22.07
C VAL A 277 -21.09 19.71 -23.11
N THR A 278 -20.38 19.83 -24.23
CA THR A 278 -20.77 20.73 -25.32
C THR A 278 -22.15 20.37 -25.87
N CYS A 279 -22.41 19.08 -26.12
CA CYS A 279 -23.74 18.63 -26.58
C CYS A 279 -24.83 18.85 -25.52
N ALA A 280 -24.52 18.66 -24.24
CA ALA A 280 -25.45 18.93 -23.14
C ALA A 280 -25.84 20.41 -23.07
N GLU A 281 -24.87 21.31 -23.21
CA GLU A 281 -25.09 22.76 -23.26
C GLU A 281 -25.92 23.18 -24.48
N GLU A 282 -25.67 22.60 -25.65
CA GLU A 282 -26.47 22.84 -26.85
C GLU A 282 -27.92 22.41 -26.68
N ARG A 283 -28.16 21.22 -26.12
CA ARG A 283 -29.51 20.75 -25.76
C ARG A 283 -30.19 21.70 -24.78
N HIS A 284 -29.48 22.16 -23.74
CA HIS A 284 -30.01 23.10 -22.76
C HIS A 284 -30.55 24.38 -23.43
N LYS A 285 -29.76 24.96 -24.34
CA LYS A 285 -30.13 26.17 -25.10
C LYS A 285 -31.40 25.94 -25.92
N LEU A 286 -31.46 24.83 -26.67
CA LEU A 286 -32.61 24.49 -27.52
C LEU A 286 -33.88 24.26 -26.70
N VAL A 287 -33.79 23.45 -25.66
CA VAL A 287 -34.94 23.14 -24.79
C VAL A 287 -35.45 24.41 -24.10
N THR A 288 -34.56 25.24 -23.59
CA THR A 288 -34.94 26.53 -22.95
C THR A 288 -35.59 27.49 -23.94
N ALA A 289 -35.03 27.63 -25.15
CA ALA A 289 -35.62 28.47 -26.19
C ALA A 289 -37.01 27.96 -26.61
N SER A 290 -37.17 26.65 -26.78
CA SER A 290 -38.46 26.05 -27.14
C SER A 290 -39.52 26.26 -26.05
N LEU A 291 -39.15 26.12 -24.78
CA LEU A 291 -40.04 26.38 -23.65
C LEU A 291 -40.49 27.84 -23.62
N ASN A 292 -39.55 28.78 -23.80
CA ASN A 292 -39.87 30.21 -23.85
C ASN A 292 -40.78 30.55 -25.04
N PHE A 293 -40.55 29.94 -26.20
CA PHE A 293 -41.41 30.10 -27.37
C PHE A 293 -42.85 29.68 -27.08
N TYR A 294 -43.07 28.46 -26.56
CA TYR A 294 -44.43 27.99 -26.31
C TYR A 294 -45.12 28.76 -25.18
N LYS A 295 -44.40 29.18 -24.13
CA LYS A 295 -44.95 30.04 -23.07
C LYS A 295 -45.42 31.38 -23.62
N THR A 296 -44.59 32.02 -24.47
CA THR A 296 -44.96 33.30 -25.09
C THR A 296 -46.11 33.14 -26.09
N ALA A 297 -46.14 32.05 -26.87
CA ALA A 297 -47.24 31.74 -27.76
C ALA A 297 -48.58 31.58 -27.01
N GLU A 298 -48.62 30.83 -25.90
CA GLU A 298 -49.83 30.71 -25.09
C GLU A 298 -50.29 32.05 -24.49
N GLN A 299 -49.34 32.88 -24.03
CA GLN A 299 -49.67 34.23 -23.54
C GLN A 299 -50.30 35.09 -24.65
N VAL A 300 -49.73 35.06 -25.86
CA VAL A 300 -50.29 35.80 -27.01
C VAL A 300 -51.67 35.26 -27.37
N CYS A 301 -51.88 33.94 -27.43
CA CYS A 301 -53.19 33.34 -27.66
C CYS A 301 -54.21 33.77 -26.60
N SER A 302 -53.84 33.75 -25.32
CA SER A 302 -54.71 34.18 -24.22
C SER A 302 -55.11 35.67 -24.33
N VAL A 303 -54.17 36.54 -24.70
CA VAL A 303 -54.43 37.97 -24.96
C VAL A 303 -55.37 38.14 -26.15
N LEU A 304 -55.13 37.42 -27.26
CA LEU A 304 -55.99 37.44 -28.44
C LEU A 304 -57.41 36.96 -28.12
N ASP A 305 -57.55 35.87 -27.37
CA ASP A 305 -58.85 35.36 -26.92
C ASP A 305 -59.58 36.38 -26.03
N SER A 306 -58.83 37.15 -25.21
CA SER A 306 -59.40 38.23 -24.40
C SER A 306 -59.90 39.39 -25.23
N LEU A 307 -59.08 39.86 -26.18
CA LEU A 307 -59.45 40.92 -27.11
C LEU A 307 -60.64 40.50 -27.99
N GLU A 308 -60.69 39.24 -28.43
CA GLU A 308 -61.83 38.72 -29.20
C GLU A 308 -63.12 38.70 -28.35
N ARG A 309 -63.02 38.34 -27.07
CA ARG A 309 -64.14 38.42 -26.12
C ARG A 309 -64.59 39.84 -25.85
N GLU A 310 -63.67 40.79 -25.71
CA GLU A 310 -63.99 42.22 -25.57
C GLU A 310 -64.63 42.78 -26.85
N TYR A 311 -64.14 42.39 -28.02
CA TYR A 311 -64.71 42.82 -29.30
C TYR A 311 -66.11 42.23 -29.55
N ARG A 312 -66.33 40.95 -29.20
CA ARG A 312 -67.65 40.30 -29.31
C ARG A 312 -68.64 40.73 -28.23
N ARG A 313 -68.14 41.28 -27.11
CA ARG A 313 -68.99 42.10 -26.25
C ARG A 313 -69.25 43.38 -27.02
N ASP A 314 -70.25 43.35 -27.89
CA ASP A 314 -70.98 44.54 -28.23
C ASP A 314 -71.40 45.16 -26.88
N GLU A 315 -70.68 46.17 -26.42
CA GLU A 315 -71.40 47.22 -25.74
C GLU A 315 -72.43 47.67 -26.76
N ASP A 316 -73.68 47.34 -26.46
CA ASP A 316 -74.82 48.15 -26.82
C ASP A 316 -74.51 49.60 -26.41
N TRP A 317 -73.68 50.29 -27.20
CA TRP A 317 -73.36 51.70 -27.07
C TRP A 317 -74.64 52.54 -27.21
N CYS A 318 -75.72 51.92 -27.72
CA CYS A 318 -77.06 52.46 -27.86
C CYS A 318 -78.15 51.69 -27.08
N GLY A 319 -77.82 50.74 -26.19
CA GLY A 319 -78.79 50.07 -25.31
C GLY A 319 -78.93 50.72 -23.94
N SER A 320 -77.90 51.44 -23.48
CA SER A 320 -77.99 52.26 -22.26
C SER A 320 -78.95 53.45 -22.40
N THR A 321 -79.19 53.95 -23.61
CA THR A 321 -80.19 55.02 -23.83
C THR A 321 -81.63 54.51 -23.69
N THR A 322 -81.87 53.21 -23.86
CA THR A 322 -83.19 52.58 -23.62
C THR A 322 -83.39 52.09 -22.19
N ALA A 323 -82.31 51.78 -21.45
CA ALA A 323 -82.40 51.43 -20.03
C ALA A 323 -82.49 52.65 -19.10
N LEU A 324 -81.89 53.79 -19.46
CA LEU A 324 -81.97 55.04 -18.69
C LEU A 324 -83.37 55.69 -18.70
N VAL A 325 -84.24 55.34 -19.65
CA VAL A 325 -85.64 55.82 -19.66
C VAL A 325 -86.54 55.02 -18.70
N ASN A 326 -86.17 53.78 -18.36
CA ASN A 326 -86.95 52.93 -17.45
C ASN A 326 -86.37 52.79 -16.03
N ALA A 327 -85.12 53.19 -15.80
CA ALA A 327 -84.49 53.13 -14.47
C ALA A 327 -84.47 54.48 -13.71
N ALA A 328 -84.91 55.59 -14.34
CA ALA A 328 -85.04 56.89 -13.66
C ALA A 328 -86.19 56.94 -12.62
N SER A 329 -86.89 55.83 -12.37
CA SER A 329 -87.98 55.72 -11.39
C SER A 329 -87.61 55.01 -10.10
N ALA A 330 -86.38 54.50 -9.92
CA ALA A 330 -86.01 53.81 -8.69
C ALA A 330 -84.55 54.06 -8.27
N SER A 331 -84.40 54.92 -7.25
CA SER A 331 -83.36 54.88 -6.19
C SER A 331 -81.89 54.91 -6.67
N VAL A 332 -81.17 56.03 -6.58
CA VAL A 332 -80.56 56.58 -5.35
C VAL A 332 -80.16 55.48 -4.36
N SER A 333 -78.87 55.09 -4.34
CA SER A 333 -78.03 55.05 -3.13
C SER A 333 -76.75 54.18 -3.27
N VAL A 334 -75.66 54.69 -2.65
CA VAL A 334 -74.47 53.98 -2.11
C VAL A 334 -73.24 53.70 -3.02
N ALA A 335 -72.36 54.71 -3.06
CA ALA A 335 -70.95 54.75 -2.64
C ALA A 335 -70.02 53.48 -2.56
N SER A 336 -68.81 53.69 -3.11
CA SER A 336 -67.46 53.41 -2.56
C SER A 336 -66.77 52.03 -2.68
N SER A 337 -65.46 52.12 -2.99
CA SER A 337 -64.35 51.15 -2.82
C SER A 337 -64.18 50.13 -3.98
N THR A 338 -63.03 49.92 -4.61
CA THR A 338 -61.73 49.55 -4.00
C THR A 338 -60.59 49.61 -5.04
N SER A 339 -59.39 50.00 -4.61
CA SER A 339 -58.11 49.99 -5.35
C SER A 339 -57.40 48.61 -5.36
N ASN A 340 -56.38 48.51 -6.22
CA ASN A 340 -55.21 47.61 -6.20
C ASN A 340 -55.36 46.13 -6.58
N ILE A 341 -54.77 45.73 -7.73
CA ILE A 341 -53.86 44.57 -7.86
C ILE A 341 -52.87 44.83 -9.03
N TYR A 342 -51.62 45.18 -8.72
CA TYR A 342 -50.44 44.98 -9.56
C TYR A 342 -49.25 44.74 -8.63
N ALA A 343 -48.37 43.79 -9.03
CA ALA A 343 -47.11 43.36 -8.42
C ALA A 343 -47.16 41.94 -7.84
N SER A 344 -46.65 40.96 -8.60
CA SER A 344 -45.91 39.78 -8.15
C SER A 344 -45.55 38.90 -9.36
N SER A 345 -44.31 38.98 -9.86
CA SER A 345 -43.58 37.89 -10.55
C SER A 345 -42.33 38.46 -11.25
N SER A 346 -41.21 38.57 -10.52
CA SER A 346 -39.88 38.84 -11.09
C SER A 346 -38.79 38.58 -10.03
N ALA A 347 -38.69 37.35 -9.52
CA ALA A 347 -37.67 37.04 -8.52
C ALA A 347 -37.14 35.59 -8.52
N ASP A 348 -37.25 34.84 -9.63
CA ASP A 348 -36.82 33.43 -9.65
C ASP A 348 -35.89 33.07 -10.84
N SER A 349 -35.26 34.07 -11.47
CA SER A 349 -34.41 33.85 -12.65
C SER A 349 -32.91 34.16 -12.44
N ASP A 350 -32.52 34.69 -11.28
CA ASP A 350 -31.16 35.19 -11.06
C ASP A 350 -30.25 34.25 -10.23
N GLU A 351 -30.77 33.17 -9.64
CA GLU A 351 -29.97 32.26 -8.81
C GLU A 351 -29.34 31.10 -9.59
N HIS A 352 -29.88 30.75 -10.78
CA HIS A 352 -29.41 29.62 -11.57
C HIS A 352 -28.27 29.97 -12.56
N THR A 353 -28.16 31.24 -12.93
CA THR A 353 -27.10 31.76 -13.80
C THR A 353 -25.75 31.89 -13.09
N GLN A 354 -25.73 32.01 -11.76
CA GLN A 354 -24.48 32.15 -11.00
C GLN A 354 -23.70 30.84 -10.80
N ASN A 355 -24.34 29.66 -10.95
CA ASN A 355 -23.64 28.38 -10.81
C ASN A 355 -22.95 27.91 -12.10
N LEU A 356 -23.41 28.36 -13.27
CA LEU A 356 -22.81 28.01 -14.58
C LEU A 356 -21.55 28.83 -14.89
N ASP A 357 -21.46 30.06 -14.37
CA ASP A 357 -20.27 30.90 -14.53
C ASP A 357 -19.05 30.34 -13.78
N LYS A 358 -19.25 29.66 -12.64
CA LYS A 358 -18.16 29.00 -11.90
C LYS A 358 -17.54 27.83 -12.67
N ALA A 359 -18.31 27.10 -13.49
CA ALA A 359 -17.81 26.04 -14.34
C ALA A 359 -17.02 26.60 -15.55
N SER A 360 -17.45 27.75 -16.08
CA SER A 360 -16.77 28.46 -17.17
C SER A 360 -15.44 29.09 -16.72
N GLN A 361 -15.33 29.49 -15.45
CA GLN A 361 -14.12 30.11 -14.88
C GLN A 361 -12.96 29.11 -14.69
N VAL A 362 -13.24 27.80 -14.64
CA VAL A 362 -12.20 26.74 -14.65
C VAL A 362 -11.55 26.58 -16.03
N ARG A 363 -12.23 26.99 -17.12
CA ARG A 363 -11.65 27.01 -18.47
C ARG A 363 -10.54 28.06 -18.62
N ALA A 364 -10.56 29.14 -17.84
CA ALA A 364 -9.55 30.21 -17.90
C ALA A 364 -8.26 29.89 -17.12
N SER A 365 -8.28 28.94 -16.18
CA SER A 365 -7.11 28.58 -15.36
C SER A 365 -6.21 27.48 -15.96
N ASN A 366 -6.56 26.94 -17.14
CA ASN A 366 -5.80 25.87 -17.83
C ASN A 366 -5.13 26.36 -19.14
N THR A 367 -4.88 27.67 -19.28
CA THR A 367 -4.17 28.23 -20.46
C THR A 367 -2.91 29.03 -20.07
N VAL A 368 -2.11 28.48 -19.15
CA VAL A 368 -0.68 28.82 -18.97
C VAL A 368 0.10 27.55 -18.74
#